data_AF-A0A6I7QHR4-F1
#
_entry.id   AF-A0A6I7QHR4-F1
#
_cell.length_a   1.000
_cell.length_b   1.000
_cell.length_c   1.000
_cell.angle_alpha   90.00
_cell.angle_beta   90.00
_cell.angle_gamma   90.00
#
_symmetry.space_group_name_H-M   'P 1'
#
loop_
_entity.id
_entity.type
_entity.pdbx_description
1 polymer ?
#
loop_
_entity_poly.entity_id
_entity_poly.type
_entity_poly.pdbx_seq_one_letter_code
_entity_poly.pdbx_strand_id
1 'polypeptide(L)'
;VPAYTFINVASNHTIEAFFSPLSDILHLAKDADETIAGEACYFSPTGIWVAGYGYDFFVEPGGDVTLVAGESIRMLAGTKVAAGARLHAHIAVDGVEYCLPSGDAEPDDHSPAGSYILTDIGISNEDAGTKFFKVYPNPTEGSFTLELTGTEPCEIISVDIFGMTGTRVFSVDLPAQRIHMLCLDGRQPGMYFIRVMTGQKIGVERLIKR
;
A
#
# COMPACT_ATOMS: atom_id res chain seq x y z
N VAL A 1 21.97 3.96 -16.34
CA VAL A 1 21.94 4.10 -14.86
C VAL A 1 21.86 5.58 -14.54
N PRO A 2 20.86 6.06 -13.80
CA PRO A 2 20.85 7.45 -13.36
C PRO A 2 22.04 7.69 -12.41
N ALA A 3 22.84 8.71 -12.70
CA ALA A 3 24.03 9.06 -11.93
C ALA A 3 24.05 10.58 -11.74
N TYR A 4 24.46 11.01 -10.56
CA TYR A 4 24.57 12.42 -10.19
C TYR A 4 26.01 12.72 -9.80
N THR A 5 26.54 13.85 -10.28
CA THR A 5 27.92 14.27 -10.03
C THR A 5 27.93 15.68 -9.48
N PHE A 6 28.53 15.85 -8.30
CA PHE A 6 28.72 17.15 -7.67
C PHE A 6 30.14 17.64 -7.94
N ILE A 7 30.30 18.87 -8.42
CA ILE A 7 31.60 19.49 -8.72
C ILE A 7 31.79 20.77 -7.88
N ASN A 8 33.03 21.07 -7.48
CA ASN A 8 33.43 22.23 -6.67
C ASN A 8 32.85 22.29 -5.23
N VAL A 9 32.88 21.18 -4.50
CA VAL A 9 32.51 21.14 -3.08
C VAL A 9 33.73 21.49 -2.22
N ALA A 10 33.67 22.61 -1.51
CA ALA A 10 34.74 23.09 -0.62
C ALA A 10 34.53 22.59 0.83
N SER A 11 35.52 22.83 1.70
CA SER A 11 35.40 22.55 3.14
C SER A 11 34.25 23.35 3.75
N ASN A 12 33.55 22.73 4.71
CA ASN A 12 32.40 23.29 5.44
C ASN A 12 31.07 23.35 4.65
N HIS A 13 30.91 22.55 3.59
CA HIS A 13 29.64 22.39 2.86
C HIS A 13 28.98 21.04 3.18
N THR A 14 27.64 21.03 3.30
CA THR A 14 26.82 19.81 3.36
C THR A 14 26.01 19.70 2.07
N ILE A 15 26.09 18.55 1.41
CA ILE A 15 25.22 18.21 0.27
C ILE A 15 24.21 17.17 0.76
N GLU A 16 22.92 17.48 0.63
CA GLU A 16 21.84 16.54 0.90
C GLU A 16 21.05 16.32 -0.39
N ALA A 17 20.85 15.04 -0.73
CA ALA A 17 20.00 14.62 -1.84
C ALA A 17 18.96 13.66 -1.29
N PHE A 18 17.68 13.97 -1.51
CA PHE A 18 16.57 13.15 -1.07
C PHE A 18 15.98 12.43 -2.27
N PHE A 19 15.92 11.11 -2.19
CA PHE A 19 15.29 10.25 -3.18
C PHE A 19 14.17 9.47 -2.50
N SER A 20 12.94 9.63 -2.97
CA SER A 20 11.78 8.87 -2.50
C SER A 20 11.37 7.89 -3.61
N PRO A 21 11.56 6.57 -3.45
CA PRO A 21 10.90 5.61 -4.33
C PRO A 21 9.39 5.69 -4.08
N LEU A 22 8.64 5.85 -5.16
CA LEU A 22 7.18 5.97 -5.20
C LEU A 22 6.51 4.65 -4.80
N SER A 23 5.70 4.71 -3.73
CA SER A 23 4.31 4.19 -3.57
C SER A 23 3.95 2.77 -4.03
N ASP A 24 3.01 2.11 -3.34
CA ASP A 24 2.32 0.84 -3.69
C ASP A 24 1.51 0.88 -5.00
N ILE A 25 2.06 1.56 -6.00
CA ILE A 25 1.52 1.62 -7.33
C ILE A 25 1.88 0.31 -8.02
N LEU A 26 0.84 -0.45 -8.34
CA LEU A 26 0.98 -1.60 -9.23
C LEU A 26 1.30 -1.05 -10.62
N HIS A 27 2.52 -1.33 -11.10
CA HIS A 27 2.94 -0.89 -12.42
C HIS A 27 2.94 -2.07 -13.40
N LEU A 28 1.94 -2.10 -14.29
CA LEU A 28 1.79 -3.10 -15.35
C LEU A 28 2.67 -2.76 -16.55
N ALA A 29 3.26 -3.78 -17.19
CA ALA A 29 4.26 -3.63 -18.25
C ALA A 29 5.40 -2.65 -17.90
N LYS A 30 6.01 -2.79 -16.71
CA LYS A 30 7.12 -1.92 -16.25
C LYS A 30 8.48 -2.33 -16.80
N ASP A 31 8.76 -3.62 -16.85
CA ASP A 31 10.09 -4.17 -17.16
C ASP A 31 10.10 -5.05 -18.43
N ALA A 32 8.92 -5.31 -19.01
CA ALA A 32 8.71 -6.06 -20.25
C ALA A 32 7.32 -5.73 -20.83
N ASP A 33 7.14 -6.02 -22.13
CA ASP A 33 5.82 -5.92 -22.78
C ASP A 33 4.84 -6.94 -22.17
N GLU A 34 3.59 -6.54 -22.02
CA GLU A 34 2.51 -7.36 -21.48
C GLU A 34 1.35 -7.41 -22.49
N THR A 35 0.86 -8.60 -22.80
CA THR A 35 -0.22 -8.80 -23.79
C THR A 35 -1.32 -9.65 -23.20
N ILE A 36 -2.56 -9.15 -23.27
CA ILE A 36 -3.74 -9.78 -22.66
C ILE A 36 -4.74 -10.19 -23.75
N ALA A 37 -4.95 -11.51 -23.89
CA ALA A 37 -5.83 -12.11 -24.89
C ALA A 37 -7.21 -12.53 -24.34
N GLY A 38 -7.37 -12.55 -23.02
CA GLY A 38 -8.58 -13.01 -22.33
C GLY A 38 -9.03 -12.05 -21.25
N GLU A 39 -9.70 -12.57 -20.21
CA GLU A 39 -10.13 -11.79 -19.07
C GLU A 39 -9.00 -11.62 -18.05
N ALA A 40 -8.75 -10.39 -17.61
CA ALA A 40 -7.80 -10.08 -16.55
C ALA A 40 -8.34 -8.98 -15.64
N CYS A 41 -8.14 -9.13 -14.33
CA CYS A 41 -8.48 -8.10 -13.36
C CYS A 41 -7.28 -7.79 -12.47
N TYR A 42 -6.95 -6.50 -12.37
CA TYR A 42 -5.83 -6.00 -11.58
C TYR A 42 -6.36 -5.04 -10.52
N PHE A 43 -5.89 -5.24 -9.29
CA PHE A 43 -6.27 -4.42 -8.15
C PHE A 43 -5.04 -3.83 -7.47
N SER A 44 -5.12 -2.55 -7.09
CA SER A 44 -4.20 -1.93 -6.14
C SER A 44 -4.97 -1.07 -5.13
N PRO A 45 -4.69 -1.17 -3.82
CA PRO A 45 -5.30 -0.30 -2.82
C PRO A 45 -4.87 1.17 -2.95
N THR A 46 -3.82 1.47 -3.72
CA THR A 46 -3.37 2.86 -3.98
C THR A 46 -3.52 3.20 -5.45
N GLY A 47 -2.50 2.97 -6.28
CA GLY A 47 -2.50 3.33 -7.69
C GLY A 47 -2.22 2.17 -8.64
N ILE A 48 -2.70 2.28 -9.88
CA ILE A 48 -2.27 1.43 -11.00
C ILE A 48 -1.68 2.31 -12.09
N TRP A 49 -0.45 2.02 -12.50
CA TRP A 49 0.18 2.61 -13.69
C TRP A 49 0.29 1.55 -14.77
N VAL A 50 -0.07 1.90 -16.00
CA VAL A 50 -0.12 0.95 -17.12
C VAL A 50 0.84 1.40 -18.20
N ALA A 51 1.71 0.49 -18.63
CA ALA A 51 2.77 0.71 -19.61
C ALA A 51 3.77 1.80 -19.18
N GLY A 52 4.59 2.26 -20.13
CA GLY A 52 5.63 3.26 -19.90
C GLY A 52 7.02 2.66 -19.95
N TYR A 53 8.03 3.49 -19.71
CA TYR A 53 9.45 3.09 -19.75
C TYR A 53 9.94 2.42 -21.05
N GLY A 54 9.17 2.50 -22.13
CA GLY A 54 9.48 1.90 -23.43
C GLY A 54 8.84 0.53 -23.68
N TYR A 55 7.99 0.06 -22.76
CA TYR A 55 7.24 -1.19 -22.88
C TYR A 55 5.76 -0.94 -23.16
N ASP A 56 5.15 -1.89 -23.87
CA ASP A 56 3.75 -1.85 -24.27
C ASP A 56 2.88 -2.73 -23.35
N PHE A 57 1.70 -2.21 -23.00
CA PHE A 57 0.59 -2.99 -22.44
C PHE A 57 -0.48 -3.10 -23.51
N PHE A 58 -0.67 -4.29 -24.08
CA PHE A 58 -1.57 -4.50 -25.22
C PHE A 58 -2.73 -5.43 -24.87
N VAL A 59 -3.96 -4.95 -25.01
CA VAL A 59 -5.16 -5.79 -24.95
C VAL A 59 -5.53 -6.21 -26.36
N GLU A 60 -5.45 -7.51 -26.64
CA GLU A 60 -5.75 -8.10 -27.96
C GLU A 60 -7.26 -8.07 -28.26
N PRO A 61 -7.68 -8.20 -29.54
CA PRO A 61 -9.09 -8.30 -29.88
C PRO A 61 -9.80 -9.41 -29.09
N GLY A 62 -10.90 -9.08 -28.42
CA GLY A 62 -11.63 -10.01 -27.55
C GLY A 62 -11.12 -10.07 -26.09
N GLY A 63 -9.99 -9.44 -25.77
CA GLY A 63 -9.51 -9.31 -24.40
C GLY A 63 -10.37 -8.36 -23.57
N ASP A 64 -10.47 -8.64 -22.26
CA ASP A 64 -11.28 -7.89 -21.31
C ASP A 64 -10.51 -7.62 -20.02
N VAL A 65 -10.07 -6.38 -19.83
CA VAL A 65 -9.23 -5.99 -18.69
C VAL A 65 -10.00 -5.07 -17.77
N THR A 66 -10.07 -5.43 -16.48
CA THR A 66 -10.57 -4.54 -15.43
C THR A 66 -9.43 -4.07 -14.53
N LEU A 67 -9.31 -2.76 -14.33
CA LEU A 67 -8.36 -2.12 -13.43
C LEU A 67 -9.11 -1.45 -12.28
N VAL A 68 -8.79 -1.83 -11.05
CA VAL A 68 -9.43 -1.30 -9.84
C VAL A 68 -8.35 -0.71 -8.94
N ALA A 69 -8.41 0.59 -8.67
CA ALA A 69 -7.46 1.23 -7.76
C ALA A 69 -8.17 1.94 -6.60
N GLY A 70 -7.52 2.06 -5.45
CA GLY A 70 -8.08 2.80 -4.31
C GLY A 70 -7.97 4.31 -4.43
N GLU A 71 -6.98 4.82 -5.17
CA GLU A 71 -6.66 6.25 -5.24
C GLU A 71 -6.49 6.75 -6.68
N SER A 72 -5.71 6.06 -7.52
CA SER A 72 -5.42 6.56 -8.88
C SER A 72 -5.16 5.48 -9.94
N ILE A 73 -5.56 5.75 -11.19
CA ILE A 73 -5.16 4.93 -12.34
C ILE A 73 -4.54 5.84 -13.40
N ARG A 74 -3.37 5.47 -13.90
CA ARG A 74 -2.61 6.24 -14.89
C ARG A 74 -2.24 5.39 -16.08
N MET A 75 -2.77 5.76 -17.24
CA MET A 75 -2.37 5.17 -18.51
C MET A 75 -1.18 5.94 -19.07
N LEU A 76 -0.06 5.26 -19.25
CA LEU A 76 1.14 5.85 -19.82
C LEU A 76 1.27 5.45 -21.30
N ALA A 77 2.21 6.11 -22.00
CA ALA A 77 2.53 5.78 -23.38
C ALA A 77 2.93 4.29 -23.49
N GLY A 78 2.33 3.58 -24.45
CA GLY A 78 2.44 2.12 -24.59
C GLY A 78 1.18 1.36 -24.19
N THR A 79 0.22 2.01 -23.54
CA THR A 79 -1.12 1.41 -23.30
C THR A 79 -1.90 1.37 -24.61
N LYS A 80 -2.23 0.17 -25.10
CA LYS A 80 -2.91 -0.07 -26.38
C LYS A 80 -4.07 -1.05 -26.17
N VAL A 81 -5.23 -0.70 -26.70
CA VAL A 81 -6.42 -1.55 -26.66
C VAL A 81 -6.88 -1.75 -28.10
N ALA A 82 -6.86 -3.00 -28.58
CA ALA A 82 -7.22 -3.31 -29.95
C ALA A 82 -8.71 -3.07 -30.23
N ALA A 83 -9.08 -2.91 -31.50
CA ALA A 83 -10.48 -2.88 -31.89
C ALA A 83 -11.16 -4.21 -31.50
N GLY A 84 -12.28 -4.12 -30.79
CA GLY A 84 -13.00 -5.29 -30.26
C GLY A 84 -12.51 -5.80 -28.91
N ALA A 85 -11.56 -5.11 -28.27
CA ALA A 85 -11.15 -5.37 -26.88
C ALA A 85 -11.85 -4.41 -25.89
N ARG A 86 -11.91 -4.77 -24.61
CA ARG A 86 -12.44 -3.95 -23.52
C ARG A 86 -11.37 -3.69 -22.47
N LEU A 87 -11.22 -2.43 -22.07
CA LEU A 87 -10.47 -2.05 -20.87
C LEU A 87 -11.38 -1.16 -20.03
N HIS A 88 -11.66 -1.58 -18.81
CA HIS A 88 -12.49 -0.87 -17.83
C HIS A 88 -11.63 -0.51 -16.62
N ALA A 89 -11.54 0.79 -16.28
CA ALA A 89 -10.72 1.27 -15.18
C ALA A 89 -11.55 2.16 -14.25
N HIS A 90 -11.54 1.89 -12.94
CA HIS A 90 -12.27 2.69 -11.97
C HIS A 90 -11.62 2.71 -10.59
N ILE A 91 -12.00 3.73 -9.79
CA ILE A 91 -11.56 3.88 -8.41
C ILE A 91 -12.61 3.24 -7.49
N ALA A 92 -12.19 2.36 -6.59
CA ALA A 92 -13.05 1.72 -5.59
C ALA A 92 -12.42 1.82 -4.20
N VAL A 93 -13.15 2.40 -3.26
CA VAL A 93 -12.75 2.59 -1.85
C VAL A 93 -13.75 1.86 -0.95
N ASP A 94 -13.25 0.98 -0.08
CA ASP A 94 -13.94 0.21 0.97
C ASP A 94 -15.19 -0.61 0.54
N GLY A 95 -15.19 -1.91 0.88
CA GLY A 95 -16.39 -2.77 0.84
C GLY A 95 -16.88 -3.23 -0.54
N VAL A 96 -16.11 -3.00 -1.60
CA VAL A 96 -16.42 -3.48 -2.96
C VAL A 96 -15.68 -4.78 -3.24
N GLU A 97 -16.34 -5.74 -3.88
CA GLU A 97 -15.72 -6.99 -4.33
C GLU A 97 -14.62 -6.71 -5.36
N TYR A 98 -13.38 -6.93 -4.95
CA TYR A 98 -12.20 -6.76 -5.79
C TYR A 98 -12.03 -8.00 -6.67
N CYS A 99 -12.11 -7.82 -7.99
CA CYS A 99 -11.78 -8.84 -8.98
C CYS A 99 -12.40 -10.21 -8.71
N LEU A 100 -13.68 -10.26 -8.32
CA LEU A 100 -14.37 -11.53 -8.30
C LEU A 100 -14.70 -11.96 -9.73
N PRO A 101 -14.58 -13.26 -10.04
CA PRO A 101 -15.20 -13.78 -11.25
C PRO A 101 -16.68 -13.48 -11.13
N SER A 102 -17.25 -12.74 -12.08
CA SER A 102 -18.70 -12.64 -12.21
C SER A 102 -19.22 -14.07 -12.35
N GLY A 103 -19.84 -14.56 -11.28
CA GLY A 103 -20.44 -15.89 -11.23
C GLY A 103 -21.66 -15.95 -12.14
N ASP A 104 -21.43 -15.98 -13.44
CA ASP A 104 -22.41 -16.43 -14.42
C ASP A 104 -22.17 -17.91 -14.69
N ALA A 105 -22.49 -18.71 -13.68
CA ALA A 105 -22.88 -20.10 -13.83
C ALA A 105 -23.94 -20.41 -12.76
N GLU A 106 -25.20 -20.08 -13.06
CA GLU A 106 -26.34 -20.71 -12.38
C GLU A 106 -26.93 -21.82 -13.28
N PRO A 107 -27.66 -22.81 -12.73
CA PRO A 107 -27.82 -23.20 -11.33
C PRO A 107 -27.46 -24.69 -11.12
N ASP A 108 -27.02 -25.05 -9.92
CA ASP A 108 -27.46 -26.34 -9.39
C ASP A 108 -27.74 -26.21 -7.89
N ASP A 109 -28.95 -26.66 -7.57
CA ASP A 109 -29.55 -26.89 -6.27
C ASP A 109 -28.58 -27.62 -5.32
N HIS A 110 -28.91 -27.64 -4.03
CA HIS A 110 -28.16 -28.22 -2.89
C HIS A 110 -27.37 -27.22 -2.04
N SER A 111 -28.13 -26.50 -1.21
CA SER A 111 -27.70 -26.08 0.12
C SER A 111 -26.98 -27.21 0.87
N PRO A 112 -25.94 -26.87 1.65
CA PRO A 112 -26.21 -26.83 3.08
C PRO A 112 -25.83 -25.47 3.66
N ALA A 113 -26.68 -25.01 4.57
CA ALA A 113 -26.48 -23.83 5.40
C ALA A 113 -25.15 -23.92 6.19
N GLY A 114 -24.09 -23.38 5.62
CA GLY A 114 -22.83 -23.10 6.31
C GLY A 114 -22.93 -21.76 7.02
N SER A 115 -23.39 -21.78 8.27
CA SER A 115 -23.31 -20.65 9.19
C SER A 115 -21.86 -20.20 9.33
N TYR A 116 -21.47 -19.12 8.67
CA TYR A 116 -20.19 -18.47 8.96
C TYR A 116 -20.28 -17.82 10.33
N ILE A 117 -19.64 -18.48 11.30
CA ILE A 117 -19.41 -17.90 12.62
C ILE A 117 -18.52 -16.67 12.40
N LEU A 118 -19.06 -15.48 12.71
CA LEU A 118 -18.25 -14.29 12.90
C LEU A 118 -17.32 -14.58 14.08
N THR A 119 -16.09 -14.97 13.80
CA THR A 119 -15.06 -15.02 14.83
C THR A 119 -14.79 -13.58 15.22
N ASP A 120 -15.35 -13.21 16.36
CA ASP A 120 -15.03 -12.01 17.12
C ASP A 120 -13.52 -11.83 17.12
N ILE A 121 -13.01 -10.75 16.49
CA ILE A 121 -11.61 -10.35 16.61
C ILE A 121 -11.49 -9.73 18.00
N GLY A 122 -11.50 -10.59 19.00
CA GLY A 122 -11.19 -10.25 20.38
C GLY A 122 -9.77 -9.71 20.41
N ILE A 123 -9.62 -8.46 20.84
CA ILE A 123 -8.33 -7.92 21.27
C ILE A 123 -7.95 -8.72 22.53
N SER A 124 -7.18 -9.79 22.34
CA SER A 124 -6.54 -10.49 23.43
C SER A 124 -5.45 -9.58 24.00
N ASN A 125 -5.79 -8.92 25.11
CA ASN A 125 -4.79 -8.36 26.03
C ASN A 125 -4.07 -9.52 26.71
N GLU A 126 -3.14 -10.14 26.00
CA GLU A 126 -2.16 -11.07 26.54
C GLU A 126 -0.84 -10.30 26.63
N ASP A 127 -0.55 -9.81 27.84
CA ASP A 127 0.65 -9.06 28.20
C ASP A 127 1.93 -9.89 27.96
N ALA A 128 3.02 -9.18 27.60
CA ALA A 128 4.41 -9.66 27.58
C ALA A 128 4.93 -10.48 26.37
N GLY A 129 4.42 -10.23 25.16
CA GLY A 129 5.28 -10.32 23.97
C GLY A 129 6.26 -9.15 24.00
N THR A 130 7.57 -9.38 23.90
CA THR A 130 8.57 -8.32 23.78
C THR A 130 8.10 -7.32 22.72
N LYS A 131 7.74 -6.09 23.15
CA LYS A 131 7.38 -5.01 22.23
C LYS A 131 8.47 -4.95 21.17
N PHE A 132 8.11 -5.24 19.92
CA PHE A 132 9.05 -5.31 18.80
C PHE A 132 9.22 -3.94 18.14
N PHE A 133 8.57 -2.91 18.68
CA PHE A 133 8.83 -1.53 18.33
C PHE A 133 8.51 -0.57 19.49
N LYS A 134 8.98 0.67 19.36
CA LYS A 134 8.72 1.80 20.27
C LYS A 134 8.45 3.05 19.44
N VAL A 135 7.71 4.00 20.01
CA VAL A 135 7.43 5.30 19.41
C VAL A 135 7.84 6.44 20.35
N TYR A 136 8.59 7.43 19.87
CA TYR A 136 9.06 8.57 20.67
C TYR A 136 9.37 9.82 19.82
N PRO A 137 9.22 11.05 20.34
CA PRO A 137 8.68 11.36 21.66
C PRO A 137 7.16 11.11 21.73
N ASN A 138 6.70 10.76 22.92
CA ASN A 138 5.28 10.66 23.24
C ASN A 138 5.05 11.33 24.60
N PRO A 139 4.40 12.51 24.68
CA PRO A 139 3.73 13.23 23.59
C PRO A 139 4.65 13.81 22.50
N THR A 140 4.08 14.07 21.32
CA THR A 140 4.73 14.73 20.17
C THR A 140 4.04 16.06 19.81
N GLU A 141 4.75 16.98 19.18
CA GLU A 141 4.20 18.21 18.55
C GLU A 141 3.75 17.96 17.08
N GLY A 142 3.99 16.76 16.54
CA GLY A 142 3.65 16.40 15.16
C GLY A 142 4.57 15.33 14.59
N SER A 143 5.86 15.42 14.86
CA SER A 143 6.87 14.46 14.38
C SER A 143 7.29 13.45 15.45
N PHE A 144 7.39 12.19 15.08
CA PHE A 144 7.82 11.13 16.00
C PHE A 144 8.62 10.05 15.28
N THR A 145 9.41 9.32 16.05
CA THR A 145 10.25 8.21 15.63
C THR A 145 9.56 6.91 15.98
N LEU A 146 9.51 5.99 15.01
CA LEU A 146 9.20 4.58 15.20
C LEU A 146 10.52 3.81 15.13
N GLU A 147 10.83 3.05 16.17
CA GLU A 147 12.03 2.22 16.26
C GLU A 147 11.65 0.77 16.49
N LEU A 148 12.04 -0.13 15.59
CA LEU A 148 11.92 -1.57 15.78
C LEU A 148 12.97 -2.10 16.78
N THR A 149 12.52 -2.95 17.68
CA THR A 149 13.34 -3.64 18.69
C THR A 149 13.46 -5.11 18.35
N GLY A 150 14.69 -5.56 18.07
CA GLY A 150 14.97 -6.95 17.69
C GLY A 150 16.04 -7.04 16.60
N THR A 151 16.00 -8.12 15.83
CA THR A 151 16.81 -8.32 14.62
C THR A 151 16.40 -7.36 13.51
N GLU A 152 17.34 -7.00 12.65
CA GLU A 152 17.08 -6.13 11.49
C GLU A 152 15.89 -6.68 10.68
N PRO A 153 14.91 -5.85 10.33
CA PRO A 153 13.81 -6.26 9.47
C PRO A 153 14.36 -6.72 8.12
N CYS A 154 13.93 -7.88 7.63
CA CYS A 154 14.18 -8.34 6.27
C CYS A 154 12.99 -8.04 5.33
N GLU A 155 11.92 -7.45 5.86
CA GLU A 155 10.63 -7.31 5.20
C GLU A 155 10.08 -5.89 5.37
N ILE A 156 9.17 -5.50 4.48
CA ILE A 156 8.48 -4.20 4.51
C ILE A 156 7.70 -4.08 5.83
N ILE A 157 7.71 -2.87 6.40
CA ILE A 157 7.03 -2.57 7.65
C ILE A 157 5.82 -1.70 7.32
N SER A 158 4.62 -2.25 7.43
CA SER A 158 3.38 -1.50 7.19
C SER A 158 2.95 -0.79 8.47
N VAL A 159 2.69 0.51 8.38
CA VAL A 159 2.29 1.35 9.51
C VAL A 159 0.97 2.05 9.20
N ASP A 160 -0.05 1.76 10.02
CA ASP A 160 -1.30 2.50 10.03
C ASP A 160 -1.40 3.37 11.28
N ILE A 161 -1.93 4.59 11.13
CA ILE A 161 -2.25 5.47 12.25
C ILE A 161 -3.74 5.77 12.23
N PHE A 162 -4.40 5.47 13.35
CA PHE A 162 -5.83 5.69 13.55
C PHE A 162 -6.06 6.82 14.55
N GLY A 163 -7.10 7.63 14.30
CA GLY A 163 -7.62 8.58 15.27
C GLY A 163 -8.50 7.89 16.33
N MET A 164 -8.99 8.66 17.30
CA MET A 164 -9.83 8.13 18.40
C MET A 164 -11.15 7.50 17.95
N THR A 165 -11.67 7.90 16.79
CA THR A 165 -12.90 7.35 16.20
C THR A 165 -12.67 6.05 15.41
N GLY A 166 -11.43 5.55 15.36
CA GLY A 166 -11.04 4.40 14.54
C GLY A 166 -10.83 4.74 13.06
N THR A 167 -11.00 6.01 12.67
CA THR A 167 -10.74 6.46 11.30
C THR A 167 -9.23 6.39 11.01
N ARG A 168 -8.84 5.74 9.91
CA ARG A 168 -7.45 5.71 9.44
C ARG A 168 -7.04 7.10 8.95
N VAL A 169 -6.06 7.70 9.62
CA VAL A 169 -5.58 9.05 9.36
C VAL A 169 -4.34 9.04 8.45
N PHE A 170 -3.57 7.95 8.51
CA PHE A 170 -2.31 7.79 7.81
C PHE A 170 -2.01 6.30 7.62
N SER A 171 -1.45 5.93 6.47
CA SER A 171 -1.05 4.58 6.11
C SER A 171 0.23 4.70 5.30
N VAL A 172 1.29 4.00 5.68
CA VAL A 172 2.56 4.02 4.96
C VAL A 172 3.27 2.69 5.09
N ASP A 173 3.85 2.23 3.99
CA ASP A 173 4.80 1.13 3.97
C ASP A 173 6.22 1.69 4.07
N LEU A 174 6.96 1.19 5.05
CA LEU A 174 8.30 1.63 5.37
C LEU A 174 9.30 0.58 4.91
N PRO A 175 10.47 1.00 4.41
CA PRO A 175 11.52 0.06 4.02
C PRO A 175 11.94 -0.75 5.24
N ALA A 176 12.56 -1.91 5.00
CA ALA A 176 13.10 -2.77 6.05
C ALA A 176 14.29 -2.10 6.76
N GLN A 177 14.00 -1.10 7.59
CA GLN A 177 14.95 -0.35 8.40
C GLN A 177 14.47 -0.33 9.85
N ARG A 178 15.41 -0.15 10.75
CA ARG A 178 15.10 -0.19 12.17
C ARG A 178 14.43 1.07 12.69
N ILE A 179 14.70 2.23 12.09
CA ILE A 179 14.29 3.54 12.60
C ILE A 179 13.63 4.33 11.48
N HIS A 180 12.44 4.87 11.77
CA HIS A 180 11.68 5.69 10.83
C HIS A 180 11.16 6.95 11.50
N MET A 181 11.22 8.08 10.80
CA MET A 181 10.62 9.33 11.24
C MET A 181 9.29 9.53 10.50
N LEU A 182 8.23 9.76 11.27
CA LEU A 182 6.87 9.93 10.78
C LEU A 182 6.31 11.28 11.27
N CYS A 183 5.39 11.86 10.51
CA CYS A 183 4.81 13.16 10.83
C CYS A 183 3.29 13.17 10.71
N LEU A 184 2.63 13.84 11.66
CA LEU A 184 1.19 14.09 11.70
C LEU A 184 0.85 15.56 11.40
N ASP A 185 1.66 16.22 10.55
CA ASP A 185 1.40 17.60 10.16
C ASP A 185 0.01 17.78 9.54
N GLY A 186 -0.63 18.91 9.88
CA GLY A 186 -2.01 19.19 9.47
C GLY A 186 -3.09 18.33 10.15
N ARG A 187 -2.73 17.37 11.01
CA ARG A 187 -3.70 16.59 11.80
C ARG A 187 -3.99 17.26 13.15
N GLN A 188 -5.20 17.09 13.66
CA GLN A 188 -5.63 17.73 14.90
C GLN A 188 -4.85 17.18 16.12
N PRO A 189 -4.61 18.00 17.15
CA PRO A 189 -4.17 17.51 18.46
C PRO A 189 -5.09 16.41 18.99
N GLY A 190 -4.53 15.41 19.67
CA GLY A 190 -5.32 14.30 20.19
C GLY A 190 -4.55 12.99 20.31
N MET A 191 -5.31 11.93 20.55
CA MET A 191 -4.77 10.58 20.69
C MET A 191 -4.84 9.82 19.37
N TYR A 192 -3.76 9.09 19.08
CA TYR A 192 -3.60 8.26 17.91
C TYR A 192 -3.14 6.86 18.30
N PHE A 193 -3.56 5.85 17.53
CA PHE A 193 -3.08 4.47 17.64
C PHE A 193 -2.24 4.14 16.42
N ILE A 194 -1.00 3.74 16.65
CA ILE A 194 -0.04 3.35 15.62
C ILE A 194 0.02 1.84 15.59
N ARG A 195 -0.48 1.25 14.51
CA ARG A 195 -0.39 -0.18 14.24
C ARG A 195 0.80 -0.42 13.32
N VAL A 196 1.73 -1.27 13.74
CA VAL A 196 2.92 -1.67 12.99
C VAL A 196 2.80 -3.14 12.65
N MET A 197 3.03 -3.49 11.39
CA MET A 197 2.96 -4.85 10.86
C MET A 197 4.27 -5.16 10.14
N THR A 198 4.91 -6.26 10.48
CA THR A 198 6.18 -6.71 9.88
C THR A 198 6.15 -8.23 9.78
N GLY A 199 6.00 -8.73 8.55
CA GLY A 199 5.78 -10.15 8.27
C GLY A 199 4.58 -10.69 9.03
N GLN A 200 4.86 -11.56 10.02
CA GLN A 200 3.84 -12.16 10.89
C GLN A 200 3.61 -11.43 12.22
N LYS A 201 4.34 -10.34 12.50
CA LYS A 201 4.21 -9.59 13.76
C LYS A 201 3.32 -8.38 13.56
N ILE A 202 2.38 -8.20 14.47
CA ILE A 202 1.52 -7.02 14.56
C ILE A 202 1.64 -6.46 15.97
N GLY A 203 1.77 -5.14 16.09
CA GLY A 203 1.76 -4.48 17.39
C GLY A 203 1.15 -3.09 17.29
N VAL A 204 0.65 -2.60 18.41
CA VAL A 204 -0.06 -1.33 18.48
C VAL A 204 0.51 -0.50 19.62
N GLU A 205 0.81 0.77 19.34
CA GLU A 205 1.24 1.75 20.34
C GLU A 205 0.36 2.99 20.31
N ARG A 206 0.13 3.56 21.50
CA ARG A 206 -0.64 4.81 21.64
C ARG A 206 0.29 6.01 21.59
N LEU A 207 0.00 6.99 20.74
CA LEU A 207 0.72 8.26 20.62
C LEU A 207 -0.19 9.44 20.95
N ILE A 208 0.32 10.45 21.65
CA ILE A 208 -0.38 11.69 21.97
C ILE A 208 0.24 12.83 21.17
N LYS A 209 -0.54 13.53 20.34
CA LYS A 209 -0.16 14.77 19.67
C LYS A 209 -0.72 15.98 20.44
N ARG A 210 0.12 16.99 20.67
CA ARG A 210 -0.25 18.27 21.27
C ARG A 210 -0.76 19.30 20.27
#